data_AF-A0A651F053-F1
#
_entry.id   AF-A0A651F053-F1
#
_cell.length_a   1.000
_cell.length_b   1.000
_cell.length_c   1.000
_cell.angle_alpha   90.00
_cell.angle_beta   90.00
_cell.angle_gamma   90.00
#
_symmetry.space_group_name_H-M   'P 1'
#
loop_
_entity.id
_entity.type
_entity.pdbx_description
1 polymer ?
#
loop_
_entity_poly.entity_id
_entity_poly.type
_entity_poly.pdbx_seq_one_letter_code
_entity_poly.pdbx_strand_id
1 'polypeptide(L)' 'MPTQDRPLIWIDGQLVPKSEAKVSVFDHGFLYGDGVFEGIRVYRGKVFKCMSHLKRIYR' A
#
# COMPACT_ATOMS: atom_id res chain seq x y z
N MET A 1 -14.56 23.34 5.78
CA MET A 1 -14.73 22.45 4.60
C MET A 1 -14.06 21.14 4.96
N PRO A 2 -14.70 19.95 4.83
CA PRO A 2 -14.00 18.72 5.15
C PRO A 2 -12.87 18.58 4.14
N THR A 3 -11.66 18.76 4.65
CA THR A 3 -10.41 18.58 3.95
C THR A 3 -10.45 17.25 3.24
N GLN A 4 -10.28 17.26 1.92
CA GLN A 4 -10.13 16.06 1.10
C GLN A 4 -9.15 15.12 1.78
N ASP A 5 -9.65 13.99 2.28
CA ASP A 5 -8.93 13.10 3.19
C ASP A 5 -7.89 12.28 2.41
N ARG A 6 -6.80 12.98 2.07
CA ARG A 6 -5.67 12.52 1.27
C ARG A 6 -4.48 12.16 2.18
N PRO A 7 -3.59 11.26 1.74
CA PRO A 7 -3.62 10.54 0.45
C PRO A 7 -4.74 9.50 0.37
N LEU A 8 -5.18 9.19 -0.85
CA LEU A 8 -5.96 7.99 -1.10
C LEU A 8 -5.05 6.77 -0.97
N ILE A 9 -5.55 5.71 -0.35
CA ILE A 9 -4.84 4.45 -0.13
C ILE A 9 -5.47 3.38 -1.02
N TRP A 10 -4.64 2.60 -1.70
CA TRP A 10 -5.11 1.47 -2.50
C TRP A 10 -5.20 0.23 -1.60
N ILE A 11 -6.40 -0.32 -1.43
CA ILE A 11 -6.68 -1.53 -0.65
C ILE A 11 -7.63 -2.43 -1.46
N ASP A 12 -7.27 -3.70 -1.64
CA ASP A 12 -8.09 -4.73 -2.31
C ASP A 12 -8.78 -4.29 -3.63
N GLY A 13 -8.04 -3.56 -4.47
CA GLY A 13 -8.52 -3.11 -5.77
C GLY A 13 -9.26 -1.76 -5.77
N GLN A 14 -9.42 -1.11 -4.60
CA GLN A 14 -10.14 0.15 -4.46
C GLN A 14 -9.26 1.26 -3.88
N LEU A 15 -9.52 2.51 -4.31
CA LEU A 15 -8.92 3.70 -3.71
C LEU A 15 -9.86 4.23 -2.62
N VAL A 16 -9.40 4.20 -1.37
CA VAL A 16 -10.16 4.67 -0.22
C VAL A 16 -9.49 5.90 0.42
N PRO A 17 -10.26 6.80 1.07
CA PRO A 17 -9.69 7.85 1.92
C PRO A 17 -8.81 7.29 3.03
N LYS A 18 -7.83 8.08 3.49
CA LYS A 18 -6.91 7.65 4.55
C LYS A 18 -7.64 7.18 5.81
N SER A 19 -8.72 7.86 6.22
CA SER A 19 -9.51 7.48 7.41
C SER A 19 -10.24 6.14 7.26
N GLU A 20 -10.45 5.66 6.05
CA GLU A 20 -11.14 4.40 5.77
C GLU A 20 -10.19 3.23 5.49
N ALA A 21 -8.89 3.49 5.30
CA ALA A 21 -7.87 2.48 5.10
C ALA A 21 -7.59 1.70 6.40
N LYS A 22 -8.33 0.61 6.62
CA LYS A 22 -8.31 -0.18 7.85
C LYS A 22 -8.15 -1.67 7.56
N VAL A 23 -7.57 -2.38 8.53
CA VAL A 23 -7.50 -3.85 8.59
C VAL A 23 -8.14 -4.34 9.90
N SER A 24 -8.46 -5.63 9.97
CA SER A 24 -8.95 -6.23 11.21
C SER A 24 -7.87 -6.24 12.29
N VAL A 25 -8.24 -6.09 13.55
CA VAL A 25 -7.32 -6.33 14.68
C VAL A 25 -6.91 -7.81 14.80
N PHE A 26 -7.65 -8.69 14.12
CA PHE A 26 -7.34 -10.12 14.02
C PHE A 26 -6.59 -10.49 12.73
N ASP A 27 -6.14 -9.50 11.96
CA ASP A 27 -5.38 -9.75 10.74
C ASP A 27 -4.07 -10.49 11.04
N HIS A 28 -3.74 -11.50 10.23
CA HIS A 28 -2.58 -12.35 10.45
C HIS A 28 -1.26 -11.56 10.27
N GLY A 29 -1.25 -10.58 9.36
CA GLY A 29 -0.15 -9.64 9.17
C GLY A 29 0.06 -8.76 10.39
N PHE A 30 -1.02 -8.35 11.07
CA PHE A 30 -0.92 -7.60 12.32
C PHE A 30 -0.50 -8.47 13.52
N LEU A 31 -1.12 -9.65 13.68
CA LEU A 31 -0.90 -10.51 14.85
C LEU A 31 0.44 -11.27 14.82
N TYR A 32 0.87 -11.72 13.64
CA TYR A 32 2.00 -12.63 13.49
C TYR A 32 3.11 -12.08 12.59
N GLY A 33 2.94 -10.87 12.04
CA GLY A 33 3.90 -10.30 11.09
C GLY A 33 3.91 -11.03 9.74
N ASP A 34 2.83 -11.73 9.41
CA ASP A 34 2.68 -12.47 8.16
C ASP A 34 2.31 -11.53 7.01
N GLY A 35 3.32 -10.82 6.51
CA GLY A 35 3.17 -9.89 5.39
C GLY A 35 4.49 -9.67 4.67
N VAL A 36 4.41 -9.55 3.35
CA VAL A 36 5.52 -9.13 2.49
C VAL A 36 5.29 -7.70 2.03
N PHE A 37 6.34 -6.89 1.96
CA PHE A 37 6.24 -5.50 1.54
C PHE A 37 7.37 -5.07 0.63
N GLU A 38 7.14 -3.98 -0.11
CA GLU A 38 8.10 -3.37 -1.01
C GLU A 38 8.18 -1.85 -0.80
N GLY A 39 9.41 -1.34 -0.77
CA GLY A 39 9.68 0.10 -0.78
C GLY A 39 9.93 0.59 -2.19
N ILE A 40 9.02 1.42 -2.73
CA ILE A 40 9.11 1.92 -4.12
C ILE A 40 9.31 3.45 -4.10
N ARG A 41 10.17 3.97 -4.99
CA ARG A 41 10.34 5.41 -5.21
C ARG A 41 9.81 5.82 -6.57
N VAL A 42 9.20 7.00 -6.61
CA VAL A 42 8.69 7.63 -7.83
C VAL A 42 9.44 8.94 -8.06
N TYR A 43 10.04 9.10 -9.24
CA TYR A 43 10.70 10.33 -9.66
C TYR A 43 9.99 10.88 -10.90
N ARG A 44 9.47 12.11 -10.80
CA ARG A 44 8.77 12.80 -11.91
C ARG A 44 7.71 11.91 -12.59
N GLY A 45 6.90 11.23 -11.78
CA GLY A 45 5.83 10.33 -12.26
C GLY A 45 6.28 8.97 -12.79
N LYS A 46 7.58 8.64 -12.73
CA LYS A 46 8.10 7.33 -13.15
C LYS A 46 8.52 6.49 -11.95
N VAL A 47 8.04 5.25 -11.92
CA VAL A 47 8.40 4.26 -10.89
C VAL A 47 9.81 3.76 -11.13
N PHE A 48 10.72 3.97 -10.18
CA PHE A 48 12.09 3.51 -10.30
C PHE A 48 12.16 1.98 -10.20
N LYS A 49 12.76 1.32 -11.22
CA LYS A 49 12.96 -0.14 -11.28
C LYS A 49 11.69 -0.98 -11.01
N CYS A 50 10.53 -0.55 -11.49
CA CYS A 50 9.23 -1.20 -11.26
C CYS A 50 9.27 -2.74 -11.38
N MET A 51 9.73 -3.27 -12.52
CA MET A 51 9.78 -4.72 -12.76
C MET A 51 10.68 -5.47 -11.76
N SER A 52 11.75 -4.85 -11.27
CA SER A 52 12.63 -5.48 -10.28
C SER A 52 11.99 -5.56 -8.89
N HIS A 53 11.15 -4.57 -8.52
CA HIS A 53 10.37 -4.63 -7.28
C HIS A 53 9.27 -5.70 -7.38
N LEU A 54 8.53 -5.73 -8.49
CA LEU A 54 7.50 -6.76 -8.72
C LEU A 54 8.09 -8.16 -8.73
N LYS A 55 9.23 -8.37 -9.40
CA LYS A 55 9.88 -9.68 -9.39
C LYS A 55 10.31 -10.13 -7.97
N ARG A 56 10.67 -9.19 -7.09
CA ARG A 56 11.10 -9.53 -5.73
C ARG A 56 9.93 -9.86 -4.82
N ILE A 57 8.79 -9.17 -4.95
CA ILE A 57 7.62 -9.44 -4.10
C ILE A 57 6.91 -10.76 -4.45
N TYR A 58 7.01 -11.22 -5.71
CA TYR A 58 6.42 -12.48 -6.17
C TYR A 58 7.37 -13.68 -6.16
N ARG A 59 8.60 -13.52 -5.70
CA ARG A 59 9.59 -14.61 -5.60
C ARG A 59 9.46 -15.31 -4.26
#